data_AF-A0A654BJK6-F1
#
_entry.id   AF-A0A654BJK6-F1
#
_cell.length_a   1.000
_cell.length_b   1.000
_cell.length_c   1.000
_cell.angle_alpha   90.00
_cell.angle_beta   90.00
_cell.angle_gamma   90.00
#
_symmetry.space_group_name_H-M   'P 1'
#
loop_
_entity.id
_entity.type
_entity.pdbx_description
1 polymer ?
#
loop_
_entity_poly.entity_id
_entity_poly.type
_entity_poly.pdbx_seq_one_letter_code
_entity_poly.pdbx_strand_id
1 'polypeptide(L)'
;MSYKEEPFFKEMLINEHLYFASKNKKIVRLTKNEQLYVTVWTDDETAKQYLNDNDISYDKIVKIDLDRFVAYDLDELFDETDKVLIDITNEQSGKLVNIYEISRELMSELDKIRIKEFVKDVAKYDHVYGLTNKSEKNFILIEDDRENKPQIMPVWSLKKRAQKVKEEDFEECDLIEIETSVFDDWLDKLRDDDKAVGIDLKPGVIGTVVSAQKLSNEMTT
;
A
#
# COMPACT_ATOMS: atom_id res chain seq x y z
N MET A 1 -2.55 9.73 -19.28
CA MET A 1 -1.23 10.39 -19.34
C MET A 1 -0.46 9.82 -18.16
N SER A 2 0.76 9.32 -18.32
CA SER A 2 1.47 8.64 -17.23
C SER A 2 2.07 9.65 -16.25
N TYR A 3 1.88 9.44 -14.95
CA TYR A 3 2.42 10.31 -13.89
C TYR A 3 3.83 9.91 -13.44
N LYS A 4 4.36 8.78 -13.91
CA LYS A 4 5.66 8.21 -13.52
C LYS A 4 6.87 9.13 -13.65
N GLU A 5 6.82 10.11 -14.56
CA GLU A 5 7.91 11.06 -14.76
C GLU A 5 7.83 12.28 -13.84
N GLU A 6 6.72 12.45 -13.13
CA GLU A 6 6.53 13.57 -12.20
C GLU A 6 7.36 13.36 -10.92
N PRO A 7 8.00 14.42 -10.38
CA PRO A 7 8.80 14.33 -9.16
C PRO A 7 8.01 13.79 -7.96
N PHE A 8 6.78 14.29 -7.76
CA PHE A 8 5.92 13.85 -6.66
C PHE A 8 5.64 12.35 -6.70
N PHE A 9 5.55 11.76 -7.90
CA PHE A 9 5.28 10.34 -8.07
C PHE A 9 6.43 9.50 -7.53
N LYS A 10 7.68 9.91 -7.83
CA LYS A 10 8.89 9.24 -7.33
C LYS A 10 9.01 9.37 -5.81
N GLU A 11 8.69 10.53 -5.26
CA GLU A 11 8.67 10.75 -3.81
C GLU A 11 7.62 9.88 -3.12
N MET A 12 6.40 9.78 -3.67
CA MET A 12 5.35 8.90 -3.15
C MET A 12 5.76 7.42 -3.19
N LEU A 13 6.47 6.97 -4.23
CA LEU A 13 7.01 5.60 -4.27
C LEU A 13 8.05 5.34 -3.19
N ILE A 14 8.92 6.31 -2.89
CA ILE A 14 9.99 6.15 -1.89
C ILE A 14 9.42 6.20 -0.47
N ASN A 15 8.55 7.17 -0.22
CA ASN A 15 8.05 7.45 1.11
C ASN A 15 6.85 6.57 1.47
N GLU A 16 6.09 6.09 0.47
CA GLU A 16 4.84 5.34 0.63
C GLU A 16 3.78 6.04 1.49
N HIS A 17 3.79 7.37 1.54
CA HIS A 17 2.80 8.16 2.27
C HIS A 17 2.37 9.39 1.47
N LEU A 18 1.17 9.88 1.78
CA LEU A 18 0.71 11.20 1.37
C LEU A 18 0.18 11.99 2.58
N TYR A 19 0.09 13.30 2.40
CA TYR A 19 -0.31 14.24 3.44
C TYR A 19 -1.46 15.10 2.96
N PHE A 20 -2.44 15.34 3.83
CA PHE A 20 -3.51 16.30 3.58
C PHE A 20 -3.90 17.02 4.86
N ALA A 21 -4.39 18.25 4.73
CA ALA A 21 -4.88 19.01 5.86
C ALA A 21 -6.31 18.59 6.21
N SER A 22 -6.61 18.50 7.51
CA SER A 22 -7.95 18.23 8.01
C SER A 22 -8.43 19.33 8.96
N LYS A 23 -9.70 19.70 8.83
CA LYS A 23 -10.42 20.60 9.72
C LYS A 23 -11.80 20.02 10.04
N ASN A 24 -12.17 19.97 11.32
CA ASN A 24 -13.41 19.36 11.78
C ASN A 24 -13.63 17.93 11.24
N LYS A 25 -12.55 17.13 11.19
CA LYS A 25 -12.52 15.78 10.61
C LYS A 25 -12.86 15.69 9.12
N LYS A 26 -12.83 16.80 8.39
CA LYS A 26 -13.00 16.84 6.93
C LYS A 26 -11.73 17.30 6.26
N ILE A 27 -11.51 16.89 5.02
CA ILE A 27 -10.38 17.37 4.22
C ILE A 27 -10.55 18.86 3.94
N VAL A 28 -9.47 19.62 4.12
CA VAL A 28 -9.40 21.03 3.75
C VAL A 28 -9.35 21.14 2.23
N ARG A 29 -10.26 21.95 1.68
CA ARG A 29 -10.35 22.25 0.25
C ARG A 29 -10.03 23.71 0.01
N LEU A 30 -9.25 24.00 -1.01
CA LEU A 30 -8.87 25.35 -1.39
C LEU A 30 -9.75 25.87 -2.51
N THR A 31 -10.22 27.12 -2.37
CA THR A 31 -10.93 27.81 -3.45
C THR A 31 -9.92 28.61 -4.27
N LYS A 32 -9.79 28.27 -5.56
CA LYS A 32 -9.03 29.05 -6.55
C LYS A 32 -9.89 29.26 -7.79
N ASN A 33 -9.98 30.50 -8.26
CA ASN A 33 -10.77 30.86 -9.45
C ASN A 33 -12.20 30.30 -9.40
N GLU A 34 -12.88 30.46 -8.26
CA GLU A 34 -14.23 29.95 -8.00
C GLU A 34 -14.39 28.42 -8.03
N GLN A 35 -13.26 27.69 -8.07
CA GLN A 35 -13.23 26.24 -8.07
C GLN A 35 -12.59 25.68 -6.79
N LEU A 36 -13.18 24.62 -6.26
CA LEU A 36 -12.64 23.89 -5.11
C LEU A 36 -11.63 22.83 -5.58
N TYR A 37 -10.49 22.79 -4.89
CA TYR A 37 -9.44 21.80 -5.08
C TYR A 37 -9.16 21.09 -3.76
N VAL A 38 -9.01 19.78 -3.82
CA VAL A 38 -8.38 19.03 -2.72
C VAL A 38 -6.88 19.17 -2.87
N THR A 39 -6.19 19.43 -1.77
CA THR A 39 -4.73 19.54 -1.77
C THR A 39 -4.09 18.38 -1.04
N VAL A 40 -3.10 17.78 -1.70
CA VAL A 40 -2.31 16.67 -1.20
C VAL A 40 -0.83 17.04 -1.32
N TRP A 41 -0.02 16.57 -0.40
CA TRP A 41 1.44 16.78 -0.42
C TRP A 41 2.18 15.46 -0.23
N THR A 42 3.39 15.40 -0.74
CA THR A 42 4.36 14.33 -0.48
C THR A 42 5.19 14.57 0.78
N ASP A 43 5.16 15.80 1.30
CA ASP A 43 5.95 16.26 2.43
C ASP A 43 5.11 17.08 3.43
N ASP A 44 5.29 16.79 4.72
CA ASP A 44 4.55 17.42 5.83
C ASP A 44 4.97 18.87 6.08
N GLU A 45 6.27 19.17 5.96
CA GLU A 45 6.79 20.52 6.20
C GLU A 45 6.31 21.48 5.12
N THR A 46 6.34 21.04 3.86
CA THR A 46 5.82 21.77 2.70
C THR A 46 4.33 22.08 2.85
N ALA A 47 3.53 21.09 3.27
CA ALA A 47 2.10 21.28 3.53
C ALA A 47 1.87 22.35 4.61
N LYS A 48 2.55 22.23 5.76
CA LYS A 48 2.43 23.17 6.89
C LYS A 48 2.83 24.59 6.49
N GLN A 49 3.96 24.73 5.81
CA GLN A 49 4.46 26.03 5.37
C GLN A 49 3.44 26.71 4.46
N TYR A 50 2.96 26.01 3.43
CA TYR A 50 1.96 26.58 2.52
C TYR A 50 0.69 27.02 3.24
N LEU A 51 0.15 26.18 4.11
CA LEU A 51 -1.09 26.48 4.83
C LEU A 51 -0.94 27.68 5.78
N ASN A 52 0.19 27.76 6.48
CA ASN A 52 0.47 28.85 7.42
C ASN A 52 0.70 30.18 6.68
N ASP A 53 1.50 30.18 5.61
CA ASP A 53 1.83 31.38 4.84
C ASP A 53 0.61 32.00 4.14
N ASN A 54 -0.43 31.19 3.89
CA ASN A 54 -1.68 31.61 3.26
C ASN A 54 -2.85 31.75 4.24
N ASP A 55 -2.60 31.71 5.55
CA ASP A 55 -3.62 31.82 6.62
C ASP A 55 -4.79 30.83 6.44
N ILE A 56 -4.49 29.63 5.96
CA ILE A 56 -5.47 28.57 5.75
C ILE A 56 -5.64 27.85 7.09
N SER A 57 -6.85 27.86 7.63
CA SER A 57 -7.14 27.22 8.90
C SER A 57 -7.29 25.69 8.75
N TYR A 58 -6.57 24.93 9.57
CA TYR A 58 -6.62 23.47 9.70
C TYR A 58 -6.38 23.05 11.16
N ASP A 59 -6.83 21.86 11.55
CA ASP A 59 -6.61 21.31 12.89
C ASP A 59 -5.31 20.48 12.95
N LYS A 60 -5.04 19.71 11.89
CA LYS A 60 -3.83 18.89 11.75
C LYS A 60 -3.53 18.53 10.29
N ILE A 61 -2.29 18.16 10.02
CA ILE A 61 -1.90 17.42 8.83
C ILE A 61 -2.07 15.93 9.12
N VAL A 62 -2.77 15.24 8.24
CA VAL A 62 -2.96 13.79 8.29
C VAL A 62 -1.94 13.17 7.35
N LYS A 63 -1.07 12.33 7.93
CA LYS A 63 -0.20 11.42 7.20
C LYS A 63 -0.94 10.11 6.99
N ILE A 64 -1.01 9.61 5.77
CA ILE A 64 -1.65 8.34 5.43
C ILE A 64 -0.69 7.46 4.63
N ASP A 65 -0.65 6.18 4.95
CA ASP A 65 0.07 5.14 4.19
C ASP A 65 -0.64 4.88 2.87
N LEU A 66 0.09 4.72 1.77
CA LEU A 66 -0.51 4.53 0.44
C LEU A 66 -1.34 3.25 0.32
N ASP A 67 -0.93 2.14 0.94
CA ASP A 67 -1.68 0.89 0.86
C ASP A 67 -3.02 1.05 1.56
N ARG A 68 -2.99 1.67 2.75
CA ARG A 68 -4.20 1.98 3.51
C ARG A 68 -5.10 2.94 2.73
N PHE A 69 -4.50 3.97 2.15
CA PHE A 69 -5.20 4.96 1.35
C PHE A 69 -5.98 4.29 0.22
N VAL A 70 -5.34 3.43 -0.56
CA VAL A 70 -6.00 2.76 -1.68
C VAL A 70 -6.99 1.69 -1.22
N ALA A 71 -6.72 1.00 -0.11
CA ALA A 71 -7.57 -0.09 0.36
C ALA A 71 -8.87 0.38 1.01
N TYR A 72 -8.84 1.49 1.75
CA TYR A 72 -9.94 1.88 2.65
C TYR A 72 -10.34 3.34 2.53
N ASP A 73 -9.38 4.25 2.36
CA ASP A 73 -9.65 5.68 2.57
C ASP A 73 -9.93 6.44 1.26
N LEU A 74 -9.57 5.93 0.08
CA LEU A 74 -9.70 6.65 -1.21
C LEU A 74 -11.15 7.04 -1.50
N ASP A 75 -12.07 6.07 -1.48
CA ASP A 75 -13.49 6.29 -1.77
C ASP A 75 -14.21 7.03 -0.62
N GLU A 76 -13.69 6.96 0.61
CA GLU A 76 -14.24 7.70 1.74
C GLU A 76 -13.83 9.19 1.68
N LEU A 77 -12.62 9.48 1.21
CA LEU A 77 -12.01 10.80 1.26
C LEU A 77 -12.18 11.61 -0.03
N PHE A 78 -12.32 10.96 -1.19
CA PHE A 78 -12.30 11.60 -2.51
C PHE A 78 -13.47 11.17 -3.39
N ASP A 79 -14.10 12.14 -4.03
CA ASP A 79 -15.06 11.89 -5.11
C ASP A 79 -14.35 11.75 -6.46
N GLU A 80 -14.87 10.95 -7.39
CA GLU A 80 -14.29 10.80 -8.74
C GLU A 80 -14.16 12.14 -9.50
N THR A 81 -15.01 13.12 -9.17
CA THR A 81 -14.99 14.45 -9.78
C THR A 81 -14.03 15.44 -9.11
N ASP A 82 -13.37 15.03 -8.03
CA ASP A 82 -12.48 15.91 -7.29
C ASP A 82 -11.27 16.33 -8.12
N LYS A 83 -10.97 17.62 -8.06
CA LYS A 83 -9.76 18.20 -8.64
C LYS A 83 -8.68 18.22 -7.57
N VAL A 84 -7.67 17.38 -7.72
CA VAL A 84 -6.60 17.23 -6.74
C VAL A 84 -5.35 17.96 -7.20
N LEU A 85 -4.83 18.85 -6.36
CA LEU A 85 -3.54 19.51 -6.55
C LEU A 85 -2.50 18.85 -5.63
N ILE A 86 -1.44 18.33 -6.23
CA ILE A 86 -0.29 17.78 -5.51
C ILE A 86 0.82 18.82 -5.42
N ASP A 87 1.44 18.92 -4.24
CA ASP A 87 2.64 19.72 -3.94
C ASP A 87 2.50 21.18 -4.37
N ILE A 88 1.36 21.77 -4.04
CA ILE A 88 1.19 23.21 -4.12
C ILE A 88 2.09 23.91 -3.08
N THR A 89 2.80 24.94 -3.52
CA THR A 89 3.63 25.79 -2.67
C THR A 89 3.37 27.27 -2.99
N ASN A 90 4.05 28.18 -2.30
CA ASN A 90 3.98 29.61 -2.63
C ASN A 90 4.66 29.92 -3.98
N GLU A 91 5.57 29.06 -4.43
CA GLU A 91 6.36 29.25 -5.65
C GLU A 91 5.76 28.48 -6.84
N GLN A 92 5.05 27.39 -6.57
CA GLN A 92 4.51 26.48 -7.58
C GLN A 92 3.02 26.26 -7.40
N SER A 93 2.27 26.29 -8.50
CA SER A 93 0.80 26.14 -8.48
C SER A 93 0.32 24.73 -8.12
N GLY A 94 1.23 23.78 -7.90
CA GLY A 94 0.94 22.36 -7.75
C GLY A 94 0.62 21.68 -9.08
N LYS A 95 0.54 20.35 -9.04
CA LYS A 95 0.19 19.50 -10.18
C LYS A 95 -1.26 19.04 -10.06
N LEU A 96 -2.07 19.35 -11.07
CA LEU A 96 -3.44 18.86 -11.15
C LEU A 96 -3.43 17.39 -11.59
N VAL A 97 -4.04 16.52 -10.80
CA VAL A 97 -4.06 15.09 -11.05
C VAL A 97 -5.44 14.49 -10.87
N ASN A 98 -5.66 13.31 -11.47
CA ASN A 98 -6.73 12.41 -11.10
C ASN A 98 -6.20 11.43 -10.05
N ILE A 99 -6.67 11.55 -8.80
CA ILE A 99 -6.17 10.76 -7.66
C ILE A 99 -6.35 9.25 -7.85
N TYR A 100 -7.40 8.82 -8.54
CA TYR A 100 -7.64 7.40 -8.84
C TYR A 100 -6.63 6.86 -9.86
N GLU A 101 -6.27 7.68 -10.86
CA GLU A 101 -5.25 7.30 -11.84
C GLU A 101 -3.86 7.25 -11.21
N ILE A 102 -3.48 8.25 -10.40
CA ILE A 102 -2.16 8.21 -9.74
C ILE A 102 -2.07 7.01 -8.80
N SER A 103 -3.14 6.73 -8.04
CA SER A 103 -3.15 5.63 -7.06
C SER A 103 -2.96 4.30 -7.75
N ARG A 104 -3.65 4.08 -8.88
CA ARG A 104 -3.49 2.87 -9.68
C ARG A 104 -2.07 2.73 -10.24
N GLU A 105 -1.49 3.82 -10.75
CA GLU A 105 -0.13 3.79 -11.27
C GLU A 105 0.90 3.55 -10.16
N LEU A 106 0.75 4.19 -9.00
CA LEU A 106 1.61 4.00 -7.82
C LEU A 106 1.56 2.55 -7.35
N MET A 107 0.37 2.00 -7.13
CA MET A 107 0.22 0.61 -6.68
C MET A 107 0.83 -0.38 -7.69
N SER A 108 0.63 -0.15 -8.99
CA SER A 108 1.24 -1.01 -10.01
C SER A 108 2.77 -0.99 -9.98
N GLU A 109 3.42 0.12 -9.61
CA GLU A 109 4.87 0.20 -9.51
C GLU A 109 5.38 -0.29 -8.15
N LEU A 110 4.68 0.01 -7.06
CA LEU A 110 4.97 -0.52 -5.72
C LEU A 110 4.91 -2.04 -5.72
N ASP A 111 3.90 -2.65 -6.35
CA ASP A 111 3.80 -4.10 -6.46
C ASP A 111 5.02 -4.70 -7.17
N LYS A 112 5.51 -4.07 -8.24
CA LYS A 112 6.71 -4.55 -8.95
C LYS A 112 7.97 -4.43 -8.09
N ILE A 113 8.11 -3.32 -7.36
CA ILE A 113 9.25 -3.08 -6.48
C ILE A 113 9.25 -4.13 -5.36
N ARG A 114 8.12 -4.30 -4.68
CA ARG A 114 7.97 -5.20 -3.52
C ARG A 114 8.11 -6.66 -3.89
N ILE A 115 7.60 -7.09 -5.06
CA ILE A 115 7.85 -8.46 -5.56
C ILE A 115 9.36 -8.70 -5.71
N LYS A 116 10.09 -7.76 -6.32
CA LYS A 116 11.54 -7.91 -6.51
C LYS A 116 12.30 -7.91 -5.18
N GLU A 117 11.91 -7.06 -4.24
CA GLU A 117 12.50 -7.02 -2.91
C GLU A 117 12.25 -8.33 -2.15
N PHE A 118 11.01 -8.82 -2.18
CA PHE A 118 10.63 -10.10 -1.60
C PHE A 118 11.47 -11.25 -2.17
N VAL A 119 11.51 -11.41 -3.50
CA VAL A 119 12.29 -12.45 -4.18
C VAL A 119 13.76 -12.38 -3.80
N LYS A 120 14.34 -11.17 -3.78
CA LYS A 120 15.74 -10.95 -3.42
C LYS A 120 16.03 -11.35 -1.98
N ASP A 121 15.13 -11.03 -1.05
CA ASP A 121 15.29 -11.38 0.36
C ASP A 121 15.16 -12.91 0.55
N VAL A 122 14.16 -13.54 -0.07
CA VAL A 122 14.00 -15.01 0.00
C VAL A 122 15.21 -15.73 -0.60
N ALA A 123 15.70 -15.31 -1.77
CA ALA A 123 16.90 -15.88 -2.37
C ALA A 123 18.16 -15.72 -1.51
N LYS A 124 18.23 -14.66 -0.69
CA LYS A 124 19.36 -14.40 0.21
C LYS A 124 19.30 -15.26 1.48
N TYR A 125 18.13 -15.48 2.01
CA TYR A 125 17.94 -16.11 3.33
C TYR A 125 17.48 -17.57 3.25
N ASP A 126 17.03 -18.02 2.08
CA ASP A 126 16.50 -19.35 1.76
C ASP A 126 15.32 -19.81 2.64
N HIS A 127 14.49 -18.85 3.05
CA HIS A 127 13.25 -19.15 3.76
C HIS A 127 12.21 -18.05 3.57
N VAL A 128 10.97 -18.44 3.85
CA VAL A 128 9.78 -17.59 3.88
C VAL A 128 9.08 -17.76 5.22
N TYR A 129 8.51 -16.68 5.72
CA TYR A 129 7.72 -16.67 6.95
C TYR A 129 6.22 -16.66 6.64
N GLY A 130 5.43 -17.29 7.49
CA GLY A 130 4.01 -16.99 7.56
C GLY A 130 3.34 -17.50 8.81
N LEU A 131 2.03 -17.62 8.75
CA LEU A 131 1.20 -17.86 9.93
C LEU A 131 0.46 -19.18 9.80
N THR A 132 0.36 -19.94 10.89
CA THR A 132 -0.46 -21.16 11.00
C THR A 132 -1.41 -21.03 12.18
N ASN A 133 -2.55 -21.70 12.13
CA ASN A 133 -3.37 -21.88 13.32
C ASN A 133 -2.60 -22.67 14.39
N LYS A 134 -2.80 -22.31 15.66
CA LYS A 134 -2.28 -23.09 16.79
C LYS A 134 -2.77 -24.53 16.65
N SER A 135 -1.86 -25.49 16.70
CA SER A 135 -2.06 -26.95 16.50
C SER A 135 -2.16 -27.47 15.05
N GLU A 136 -2.14 -26.59 14.04
CA GLU A 136 -2.05 -26.98 12.62
C GLU A 136 -0.63 -26.77 12.07
N LYS A 137 -0.33 -27.37 10.92
CA LYS A 137 0.98 -27.21 10.22
C LYS A 137 0.84 -26.53 8.84
N ASN A 138 -0.32 -25.95 8.54
CA ASN A 138 -0.61 -25.33 7.25
C ASN A 138 -0.68 -23.81 7.41
N PHE A 139 -0.34 -23.04 6.38
CA PHE A 139 -0.55 -21.60 6.46
C PHE A 139 -2.03 -21.29 6.59
N ILE A 140 -2.34 -20.21 7.28
CA ILE A 140 -3.67 -19.62 7.23
C ILE A 140 -3.96 -19.12 5.81
N LEU A 141 -5.23 -19.16 5.46
CA LEU A 141 -5.76 -18.47 4.29
C LEU A 141 -6.67 -17.37 4.80
N ILE A 142 -6.46 -16.16 4.31
CA ILE A 142 -7.32 -15.01 4.60
C ILE A 142 -8.42 -14.99 3.55
N GLU A 143 -9.67 -14.93 4.01
CA GLU A 143 -10.80 -14.66 3.14
C GLU A 143 -10.91 -13.15 2.91
N ASP A 144 -11.00 -12.74 1.65
CA ASP A 144 -11.31 -11.36 1.30
C ASP A 144 -12.84 -11.26 1.21
N ASP A 145 -13.46 -10.51 2.12
CA ASP A 145 -14.92 -10.37 2.25
C ASP A 145 -15.61 -9.78 0.99
N ARG A 146 -14.85 -9.35 -0.01
CA ARG A 146 -15.35 -8.86 -1.30
C ARG A 146 -15.70 -10.03 -2.23
N GLU A 147 -16.92 -10.02 -2.78
CA GLU A 147 -17.40 -11.08 -3.68
C GLU A 147 -16.39 -11.43 -4.80
N ASN A 148 -16.18 -12.74 -5.01
CA ASN A 148 -15.36 -13.32 -6.09
C ASN A 148 -13.85 -13.04 -6.01
N LYS A 149 -13.29 -12.73 -4.83
CA LYS A 149 -11.84 -12.66 -4.66
C LYS A 149 -11.24 -13.99 -4.15
N PRO A 150 -10.03 -14.34 -4.63
CA PRO A 150 -9.36 -15.56 -4.20
C PRO A 150 -8.95 -15.45 -2.72
N GLN A 151 -8.94 -16.59 -2.02
CA GLN A 151 -8.31 -16.68 -0.72
C GLN A 151 -6.82 -16.34 -0.82
N ILE A 152 -6.30 -15.66 0.19
CA ILE A 152 -4.94 -15.11 0.19
C ILE A 152 -4.10 -15.85 1.22
N MET A 153 -2.98 -16.45 0.80
CA MET A 153 -1.96 -16.94 1.73
C MET A 153 -0.97 -15.81 2.04
N PRO A 154 -0.89 -15.32 3.29
CA PRO A 154 0.02 -14.25 3.63
C PRO A 154 1.42 -14.81 3.92
N VAL A 155 2.43 -14.20 3.30
CA VAL A 155 3.84 -14.61 3.39
C VAL A 155 4.74 -13.40 3.53
N TRP A 156 5.88 -13.56 4.22
CA TRP A 156 6.84 -12.49 4.44
C TRP A 156 8.26 -12.96 4.20
N SER A 157 9.09 -12.09 3.62
CA SER A 157 10.51 -12.36 3.42
C SER A 157 11.32 -12.12 4.70
N LEU A 158 10.77 -11.34 5.66
CA LEU A 158 11.44 -10.98 6.91
C LEU A 158 10.59 -11.31 8.14
N LYS A 159 11.19 -12.04 9.09
CA LYS A 159 10.56 -12.46 10.35
C LYS A 159 9.88 -11.32 11.11
N LYS A 160 10.56 -10.16 11.16
CA LYS A 160 10.08 -8.98 11.90
C LYS A 160 8.79 -8.42 11.31
N ARG A 161 8.61 -8.48 9.98
CA ARG A 161 7.38 -8.01 9.31
C ARG A 161 6.22 -8.95 9.64
N ALA A 162 6.44 -10.26 9.51
CA ALA A 162 5.44 -11.27 9.88
C ALA A 162 5.03 -11.19 11.35
N GLN A 163 6.00 -11.03 12.26
CA GLN A 163 5.74 -10.93 13.69
C GLN A 163 4.85 -9.73 14.01
N LYS A 164 5.06 -8.59 13.35
CA LYS A 164 4.25 -7.39 13.55
C LYS A 164 2.78 -7.63 13.17
N VAL A 165 2.52 -8.22 12.00
CA VAL A 165 1.16 -8.53 11.56
C VAL A 165 0.51 -9.59 12.45
N LYS A 166 1.26 -10.61 12.86
CA LYS A 166 0.79 -11.59 13.83
C LYS A 166 0.30 -10.93 15.12
N GLU A 167 1.07 -10.00 15.67
CA GLU A 167 0.73 -9.35 16.95
C GLU A 167 -0.46 -8.41 16.85
N GLU A 168 -0.66 -7.75 15.70
CA GLU A 168 -1.72 -6.76 15.51
C GLU A 168 -3.03 -7.36 14.99
N ASP A 169 -2.96 -8.36 14.10
CA ASP A 169 -4.12 -8.85 13.36
C ASP A 169 -4.45 -10.35 13.60
N PHE A 170 -3.49 -11.16 14.05
CA PHE A 170 -3.62 -12.63 14.13
C PHE A 170 -2.96 -13.20 15.40
N GLU A 171 -3.30 -12.66 16.58
CA GLU A 171 -2.69 -13.04 17.86
C GLU A 171 -2.90 -14.55 18.19
N GLU A 172 -3.97 -15.12 17.66
CA GLU A 172 -4.33 -16.53 17.76
C GLU A 172 -3.46 -17.46 16.92
N CYS A 173 -2.75 -16.95 15.92
CA CYS A 173 -1.88 -17.75 15.06
C CYS A 173 -0.48 -17.96 15.67
N ASP A 174 0.30 -18.86 15.06
CA ASP A 174 1.72 -19.07 15.32
C ASP A 174 2.54 -18.68 14.09
N LEU A 175 3.75 -18.15 14.31
CA LEU A 175 4.69 -17.83 13.24
C LEU A 175 5.48 -19.08 12.86
N ILE A 176 5.55 -19.37 11.56
CA ILE A 176 6.35 -20.46 11.00
C ILE A 176 7.37 -19.93 9.99
N GLU A 177 8.49 -20.65 9.89
CA GLU A 177 9.57 -20.42 8.95
C GLU A 177 9.67 -21.67 8.07
N ILE A 178 9.68 -21.47 6.76
CA ILE A 178 9.64 -22.54 5.76
C ILE A 178 10.77 -22.33 4.75
N GLU A 179 11.50 -23.39 4.43
CA GLU A 179 12.51 -23.39 3.37
C GLU A 179 11.90 -23.07 2.00
N THR A 180 12.63 -22.35 1.15
CA THR A 180 12.14 -21.92 -0.18
C THR A 180 11.62 -23.10 -1.02
N SER A 181 12.29 -24.25 -0.96
CA SER A 181 11.90 -25.46 -1.69
C SER A 181 10.48 -25.95 -1.34
N VAL A 182 10.12 -25.88 -0.05
CA VAL A 182 8.78 -26.25 0.42
C VAL A 182 7.77 -25.18 0.04
N PHE A 183 8.18 -23.91 0.05
CA PHE A 183 7.33 -22.81 -0.41
C PHE A 183 6.99 -22.93 -1.92
N ASP A 184 7.93 -23.36 -2.76
CA ASP A 184 7.69 -23.59 -4.19
C ASP A 184 6.60 -24.64 -4.43
N ASP A 185 6.65 -25.77 -3.72
CA ASP A 185 5.62 -26.81 -3.78
C ASP A 185 4.22 -26.27 -3.40
N TRP A 186 4.18 -25.22 -2.58
CA TRP A 186 2.93 -24.61 -2.14
C TRP A 186 2.41 -23.59 -3.12
N LEU A 187 3.29 -22.84 -3.79
CA LEU A 187 2.91 -21.97 -4.90
C LEU A 187 2.22 -22.75 -6.02
N ASP A 188 2.69 -23.95 -6.31
CA ASP A 188 2.03 -24.85 -7.27
C ASP A 188 0.60 -25.20 -6.83
N LYS A 189 0.39 -25.56 -5.56
CA LYS A 189 -0.95 -25.86 -5.02
C LYS A 189 -1.87 -24.66 -5.03
N LEU A 190 -1.37 -23.49 -4.63
CA LEU A 190 -2.16 -22.26 -4.64
C LEU A 190 -2.57 -21.85 -6.05
N ARG A 191 -1.68 -22.02 -7.03
CA ARG A 191 -2.01 -21.80 -8.44
C ARG A 191 -3.15 -22.71 -8.88
N ASP A 192 -3.05 -24.00 -8.57
CA ASP A 192 -4.02 -25.00 -9.00
C ASP A 192 -5.41 -24.80 -8.34
N ASP A 193 -5.42 -24.23 -7.13
CA ASP A 193 -6.62 -23.88 -6.37
C ASP A 193 -7.19 -22.46 -6.65
N ASP A 194 -6.61 -21.71 -7.61
CA ASP A 194 -6.96 -20.29 -7.88
C ASP A 194 -6.87 -19.39 -6.62
N LYS A 195 -5.82 -19.58 -5.83
CA LYS A 195 -5.52 -18.79 -4.62
C LYS A 195 -4.39 -17.79 -4.87
N ALA A 196 -4.45 -16.68 -4.15
CA ALA A 196 -3.47 -15.61 -4.23
C ALA A 196 -2.45 -15.68 -3.08
N VAL A 197 -1.36 -14.94 -3.24
CA VAL A 197 -0.30 -14.77 -2.25
C VAL A 197 -0.21 -13.30 -1.88
N GLY A 198 -0.31 -12.99 -0.60
CA GLY A 198 -0.05 -11.66 -0.07
C GLY A 198 1.39 -11.58 0.39
N ILE A 199 2.22 -10.78 -0.27
CA ILE A 199 3.65 -10.67 0.07
C ILE A 199 3.88 -9.47 0.99
N ASP A 200 4.64 -9.69 2.05
CA ASP A 200 5.06 -8.68 3.01
C ASP A 200 3.94 -7.73 3.46
N LEU A 201 2.74 -8.29 3.69
CA LEU A 201 1.58 -7.51 4.10
C LEU A 201 1.88 -6.70 5.37
N LYS A 202 1.33 -5.50 5.44
CA LYS A 202 1.31 -4.64 6.62
C LYS A 202 0.07 -4.95 7.47
N PRO A 203 0.04 -4.51 8.74
CA PRO A 203 -1.15 -4.63 9.57
C PRO A 203 -2.40 -4.03 8.91
N GLY A 204 -3.56 -4.64 9.15
CA GLY A 204 -4.81 -4.39 8.43
C GLY A 204 -4.92 -5.15 7.10
N VAL A 205 -4.07 -6.15 6.87
CA VAL A 205 -4.02 -6.99 5.65
C VAL A 205 -3.94 -6.15 4.37
N ILE A 206 -3.05 -5.14 4.39
CA ILE A 206 -2.83 -4.22 3.26
C ILE A 206 -1.44 -4.45 2.65
N GLY A 207 -1.32 -4.26 1.34
CA GLY A 207 -0.05 -4.40 0.62
C GLY A 207 -0.23 -5.11 -0.72
N THR A 208 0.81 -5.82 -1.15
CA THR A 208 0.88 -6.43 -2.47
C THR A 208 0.30 -7.84 -2.46
N VAL A 209 -0.75 -8.06 -3.26
CA VAL A 209 -1.37 -9.36 -3.48
C VAL A 209 -1.15 -9.77 -4.94
N VAL A 210 -0.64 -10.98 -5.15
CA VAL A 210 -0.26 -11.50 -6.46
C VAL A 210 -0.78 -12.91 -6.67
N SER A 211 -0.91 -13.34 -7.93
CA SER A 211 -1.17 -14.76 -8.20
C SER A 211 0.06 -15.60 -7.87
N ALA A 212 -0.18 -16.83 -7.40
CA ALA A 212 0.90 -17.77 -7.09
C ALA A 212 1.78 -18.04 -8.33
N GLN A 213 1.19 -18.11 -9.53
CA GLN A 213 1.94 -18.27 -10.79
C GLN A 213 2.90 -17.09 -11.05
N LYS A 214 2.45 -15.84 -10.81
CA LYS A 214 3.29 -14.67 -11.03
C LYS A 214 4.49 -14.69 -10.08
N LEU A 215 4.25 -14.98 -8.80
CA LEU A 215 5.32 -15.06 -7.81
C LEU A 215 6.30 -16.19 -8.12
N SER A 216 5.79 -17.38 -8.46
CA SER A 216 6.62 -18.53 -8.86
C SER A 216 7.55 -18.19 -10.04
N ASN A 217 7.05 -17.52 -11.07
CA ASN A 217 7.89 -17.09 -12.19
C ASN A 217 9.04 -16.17 -11.74
N GLU A 218 8.74 -15.18 -10.89
CA GLU A 218 9.73 -14.21 -10.40
C GLU A 218 10.76 -14.86 -9.49
N MET A 219 10.38 -15.88 -8.70
CA MET A 219 11.28 -16.65 -7.83
C MET A 219 12.30 -17.50 -8.60
N THR A 220 11.99 -17.88 -9.84
CA THR A 220 12.85 -18.71 -10.69
C THR A 220 13.77 -17.92 -11.63
N THR A 221 13.68 -16.58 -11.62
CA THR A 221 14.42 -15.67 -12.53
C THR A 221 15.68 -15.12 -11.88
#